data_AF-A0A661VT48-F1
#
_entry.id   AF-A0A661VT48-F1
#
_cell.length_a   1.000
_cell.length_b   1.000
_cell.length_c   1.000
_cell.angle_alpha   90.00
_cell.angle_beta   90.00
_cell.angle_gamma   90.00
#
_symmetry.space_group_name_H-M   'P 1'
#
loop_
_entity.id
_entity.type
_entity.pdbx_description
1 polymer ?
#
loop_
_entity_poly.entity_id
_entity_poly.type
_entity_poly.pdbx_seq_one_letter_code
_entity_poly.pdbx_strand_id
1 'polypeptide(L)'
;VNFFNRVTAFKEIEMDFKNFFGFKELKVSTLLIEELFGRKMRALVTRGTPRDLYDVYYLLNSKIKISMEKLRKCFIFYLCCHGDPRKMSLEFVESITQKDVKTGLLPLLRKGEKIDAAELKETVMPLLKEFFILEDDEEKFVVELYDRKKYLPEILFGGLDYNRQIKYHPGIEWKIKNL
;
A
#
# COMPACT_ATOMS: atom_id res chain seq x y z
N VAL A 1 0.85 17.87 5.48
CA VAL A 1 1.07 16.48 5.92
C VAL A 1 -0.21 15.96 6.57
N ASN A 2 -0.78 14.85 6.06
CA ASN A 2 -2.06 14.28 6.51
C ASN A 2 -1.94 13.77 7.97
N PHE A 3 -2.73 14.32 8.89
CA PHE A 3 -2.72 13.95 10.31
C PHE A 3 -3.03 12.46 10.54
N PHE A 4 -3.89 11.87 9.72
CA PHE A 4 -4.37 10.51 9.90
C PHE A 4 -3.34 9.40 9.63
N ASN A 5 -2.19 9.72 9.02
CA ASN A 5 -1.14 8.76 8.67
C ASN A 5 0.23 9.11 9.28
N ARG A 6 0.24 9.73 10.48
CA ARG A 6 1.48 10.14 11.16
C ARG A 6 2.18 9.03 11.94
N VAL A 7 1.51 7.89 12.10
CA VAL A 7 2.07 6.73 12.78
C VAL A 7 2.30 5.64 11.74
N THR A 8 3.53 5.19 11.65
CA THR A 8 3.98 4.18 10.68
C THR A 8 3.74 2.78 11.23
N ALA A 9 3.56 1.80 10.34
CA ALA A 9 3.42 0.40 10.74
C ALA A 9 4.78 -0.18 11.17
N PHE A 10 5.86 0.20 10.50
CA PHE A 10 7.22 -0.21 10.80
C PHE A 10 8.09 0.98 11.19
N LYS A 11 9.23 0.71 11.84
CA LYS A 11 10.22 1.74 12.11
C LYS A 11 10.74 2.30 10.79
N GLU A 12 10.98 3.60 10.76
CA GLU A 12 11.60 4.24 9.61
C GLU A 12 13.02 3.69 9.40
N ILE A 13 13.44 3.65 8.15
CA ILE A 13 14.77 3.22 7.73
C ILE A 13 15.53 4.40 7.14
N GLU A 14 16.83 4.45 7.35
CA GLU A 14 17.69 5.41 6.65
C GLU A 14 18.09 4.86 5.28
N MET A 15 17.95 5.68 4.25
CA MET A 15 18.40 5.36 2.90
C MET A 15 19.31 6.46 2.35
N ASP A 16 20.31 6.05 1.56
CA ASP A 16 21.19 6.99 0.87
C ASP A 16 20.45 7.62 -0.31
N PHE A 17 20.34 8.95 -0.30
CA PHE A 17 19.74 9.71 -1.37
C PHE A 17 20.75 9.92 -2.51
N LYS A 18 20.58 9.15 -3.59
CA LYS A 18 21.32 9.37 -4.84
C LYS A 18 20.78 10.62 -5.52
N ASN A 19 21.56 11.69 -5.47
CA ASN A 19 21.24 12.95 -6.10
C ASN A 19 21.94 13.09 -7.46
N PHE A 20 21.31 13.82 -8.39
CA PHE A 20 21.88 14.10 -9.72
C PHE A 20 22.93 15.22 -9.72
N PHE A 21 23.10 15.91 -8.59
CA PHE A 21 23.83 17.17 -8.49
C PHE A 21 25.22 17.04 -7.84
N GLY A 22 25.68 15.82 -7.56
CA GLY A 22 27.01 15.56 -6.99
C GLY A 22 27.19 16.04 -5.54
N PHE A 23 26.10 16.30 -4.80
CA PHE A 23 26.19 16.62 -3.38
C PHE A 23 26.63 15.41 -2.57
N LYS A 24 27.26 15.67 -1.41
CA LYS A 24 27.65 14.66 -0.41
C LYS A 24 26.46 13.75 -0.10
N GLU A 25 26.73 12.45 0.10
CA GLU A 25 25.72 11.44 0.42
C GLU A 25 24.82 11.92 1.55
N LEU A 26 23.52 12.07 1.23
CA LEU A 26 22.52 12.61 2.13
C LEU A 26 21.66 11.44 2.58
N LYS A 27 21.62 11.18 3.89
CA LYS A 27 20.76 10.13 4.44
C LYS A 27 19.37 10.71 4.71
N VAL A 28 18.36 10.02 4.23
CA VAL A 28 16.96 10.39 4.45
C VAL A 28 16.25 9.27 5.20
N SER A 29 15.44 9.66 6.19
CA SER A 29 14.52 8.73 6.83
C SER A 29 13.34 8.48 5.89
N THR A 30 13.04 7.22 5.63
CA THR A 30 11.92 6.79 4.79
C THR A 30 11.18 5.63 5.42
N LEU A 31 9.93 5.45 5.02
CA LEU A 31 9.17 4.27 5.39
C LEU A 31 9.82 3.03 4.80
N LEU A 32 9.59 1.92 5.48
CA LEU A 32 9.88 0.60 4.97
C LEU A 32 9.16 0.40 3.62
N ILE A 33 9.83 -0.24 2.66
CA ILE A 33 9.32 -0.35 1.28
C ILE A 33 7.98 -1.08 1.20
N GLU A 34 7.79 -2.11 2.03
CA GLU A 34 6.52 -2.84 2.15
C GLU A 34 5.39 -1.94 2.64
N GLU A 35 5.68 -0.99 3.53
CA GLU A 35 4.70 -0.01 4.01
C GLU A 35 4.36 1.01 2.91
N LEU A 36 5.37 1.50 2.18
CA LEU A 36 5.17 2.41 1.04
C LEU A 36 4.27 1.77 -0.02
N PHE A 37 4.57 0.53 -0.41
CA PHE A 37 3.82 -0.15 -1.44
C PHE A 37 2.46 -0.66 -0.95
N GLY A 38 2.33 -1.08 0.31
CA GLY A 38 1.02 -1.39 0.89
C GLY A 38 0.06 -0.19 0.82
N ARG A 39 0.57 1.02 1.06
CA ARG A 39 -0.20 2.27 0.90
C ARG A 39 -0.54 2.57 -0.56
N LYS A 40 0.37 2.32 -1.50
CA LYS A 40 0.13 2.46 -2.94
C LYS A 40 -0.90 1.45 -3.44
N MET A 41 -0.80 0.19 -3.06
CA MET A 41 -1.79 -0.85 -3.38
C MET A 41 -3.17 -0.48 -2.84
N ARG A 42 -3.25 0.04 -1.61
CA ARG A 42 -4.51 0.56 -1.09
C ARG A 42 -5.03 1.74 -1.91
N ALA A 43 -4.17 2.69 -2.30
CA ALA A 43 -4.58 3.81 -3.14
C ALA A 43 -5.07 3.34 -4.52
N LEU A 44 -4.40 2.36 -5.12
CA LEU A 44 -4.80 1.70 -6.37
C LEU A 44 -6.20 1.12 -6.26
N VAL A 45 -6.47 0.30 -5.24
CA VAL A 45 -7.80 -0.33 -5.04
C VAL A 45 -8.89 0.70 -4.81
N THR A 46 -8.59 1.78 -4.09
CA THR A 46 -9.61 2.77 -3.68
C THR A 46 -9.83 3.89 -4.71
N ARG A 47 -8.95 4.05 -5.70
CA ARG A 47 -8.98 5.17 -6.66
C ARG A 47 -8.81 4.76 -8.13
N GLY A 48 -8.27 3.58 -8.41
CA GLY A 48 -8.04 3.09 -9.77
C GLY A 48 -7.12 3.97 -10.61
N THR A 49 -6.06 4.56 -10.04
CA THR A 49 -5.19 5.45 -10.84
C THR A 49 -4.12 4.67 -11.61
N PRO A 50 -3.81 5.03 -12.87
CA PRO A 50 -2.80 4.33 -13.68
C PRO A 50 -1.39 4.47 -13.12
N ARG A 51 -1.12 5.50 -12.31
CA ARG A 51 0.17 5.72 -11.65
C ARG A 51 0.39 4.72 -10.53
N ASP A 52 -0.60 4.56 -9.65
CA ASP A 52 -0.51 3.56 -8.58
C ASP A 52 -0.42 2.14 -9.16
N LEU A 53 -1.10 1.88 -10.29
CA LEU A 53 -0.98 0.60 -11.02
C LEU A 53 0.44 0.37 -11.52
N TYR A 54 1.04 1.37 -12.17
CA TYR A 54 2.42 1.28 -12.66
C TYR A 54 3.43 1.13 -11.53
N ASP A 55 3.25 1.81 -10.40
CA ASP A 55 4.16 1.67 -9.26
C ASP A 55 4.18 0.23 -8.74
N VAL A 56 3.00 -0.40 -8.58
CA VAL A 56 2.92 -1.81 -8.15
C VAL A 56 3.51 -2.75 -9.20
N TYR A 57 3.20 -2.53 -10.49
CA TYR A 57 3.84 -3.27 -11.59
C TYR A 57 5.37 -3.17 -11.54
N TYR A 58 5.90 -1.97 -11.33
CA TYR A 58 7.33 -1.72 -11.27
C TYR A 58 7.96 -2.45 -10.08
N LEU A 59 7.32 -2.43 -8.91
CA LEU A 59 7.78 -3.20 -7.75
C LEU A 59 7.93 -4.68 -8.07
N LEU A 60 6.88 -5.29 -8.64
CA LEU A 60 6.83 -6.73 -8.92
C LEU A 60 7.85 -7.15 -9.98
N ASN A 61 8.17 -6.27 -10.92
CA ASN A 61 9.19 -6.51 -11.94
C ASN A 61 10.60 -6.05 -11.53
N SER A 62 10.75 -5.42 -10.36
CA SER A 62 12.03 -4.98 -9.85
C SER A 62 12.81 -6.12 -9.19
N LYS A 63 14.12 -5.95 -9.03
CA LYS A 63 14.97 -6.86 -8.24
C LYS A 63 14.98 -6.50 -6.74
N ILE A 64 14.06 -5.65 -6.30
CA ILE A 64 14.03 -5.19 -4.92
C ILE A 64 13.50 -6.32 -4.04
N LYS A 65 14.30 -6.71 -3.05
CA LYS A 65 13.89 -7.73 -2.07
C LYS A 65 12.87 -7.12 -1.12
N ILE A 66 11.69 -7.73 -1.07
CA ILE A 66 10.60 -7.35 -0.17
C ILE A 66 10.05 -8.60 0.53
N SER A 67 9.55 -8.43 1.74
CA SER A 67 8.75 -9.45 2.43
C SER A 67 7.30 -9.36 1.95
N MET A 68 6.83 -10.40 1.26
CA MET A 68 5.44 -10.48 0.82
C MET A 68 4.46 -10.46 2.00
N GLU A 69 4.83 -11.11 3.11
CA GLU A 69 4.08 -11.06 4.36
C GLU A 69 3.93 -9.61 4.86
N LYS A 70 5.03 -8.86 5.01
CA LYS A 70 4.94 -7.45 5.47
C LYS A 70 4.15 -6.58 4.51
N LEU A 71 4.32 -6.77 3.19
CA LEU A 71 3.58 -6.03 2.16
C LEU A 71 2.07 -6.28 2.30
N ARG A 72 1.69 -7.56 2.44
CA ARG A 72 0.31 -8.01 2.64
C ARG A 72 -0.30 -7.40 3.89
N LYS A 73 0.35 -7.56 5.05
CA LYS A 73 -0.13 -7.00 6.33
C LYS A 73 -0.25 -5.46 6.27
N CYS A 74 0.70 -4.77 5.63
CA CYS A 74 0.58 -3.32 5.39
C CYS A 74 -0.63 -2.97 4.52
N PHE A 75 -0.83 -3.68 3.41
CA PHE A 75 -1.93 -3.45 2.50
C PHE A 75 -3.28 -3.60 3.21
N ILE A 76 -3.50 -4.71 3.93
CA ILE A 76 -4.73 -4.96 4.71
C ILE A 76 -4.94 -3.88 5.78
N PHE A 77 -3.90 -3.53 6.52
CA PHE A 77 -3.98 -2.47 7.54
C PHE A 77 -4.43 -1.13 6.95
N TYR A 78 -3.85 -0.72 5.82
CA TYR A 78 -4.19 0.56 5.21
C TYR A 78 -5.53 0.53 4.48
N LEU A 79 -6.00 -0.63 4.01
CA LEU A 79 -7.38 -0.82 3.57
C LEU A 79 -8.33 -0.56 4.74
N CYS A 80 -8.08 -1.15 5.91
CA CYS A 80 -8.87 -0.90 7.13
C CYS A 80 -8.83 0.59 7.57
N CYS A 81 -7.71 1.27 7.36
CA CYS A 81 -7.68 2.74 7.58
C CYS A 81 -8.64 3.48 6.64
N HIS A 82 -8.92 2.94 5.45
CA HIS A 82 -9.88 3.49 4.50
C HIS A 82 -11.33 3.07 4.84
N GLY A 83 -11.58 1.78 5.01
CA GLY A 83 -12.90 1.18 5.22
C GLY A 83 -12.81 -0.35 5.35
N ASP A 84 -13.95 -1.01 5.58
CA ASP A 84 -14.02 -2.46 5.76
C ASP A 84 -13.59 -3.18 4.45
N PRO A 85 -12.46 -3.92 4.44
CA PRO A 85 -11.95 -4.58 3.24
C PRO A 85 -12.95 -5.58 2.63
N ARG A 86 -13.82 -6.19 3.46
CA ARG A 86 -14.84 -7.16 3.04
C ARG A 86 -15.90 -6.53 2.12
N LYS A 87 -15.99 -5.20 2.09
CA LYS A 87 -16.94 -4.43 1.26
C LYS A 87 -16.28 -3.78 0.05
N MET A 88 -14.99 -4.01 -0.17
CA MET A 88 -14.25 -3.45 -1.30
C MET A 88 -14.20 -4.43 -2.47
N SER A 89 -14.04 -3.91 -3.68
CA SER A 89 -13.84 -4.70 -4.90
C SER A 89 -12.68 -4.14 -5.71
N LEU A 90 -12.26 -4.90 -6.73
CA LEU A 90 -11.18 -4.50 -7.64
C LEU A 90 -11.71 -3.74 -8.88
N GLU A 91 -12.99 -3.38 -8.92
CA GLU A 91 -13.65 -2.75 -10.07
C GLU A 91 -12.92 -1.50 -10.57
N PHE A 92 -12.45 -0.64 -9.65
CA PHE A 92 -11.69 0.54 -10.04
C PHE A 92 -10.40 0.19 -10.78
N VAL A 93 -9.70 -0.87 -10.38
CA VAL A 93 -8.47 -1.33 -11.03
C VAL A 93 -8.80 -1.96 -12.39
N GLU A 94 -9.85 -2.75 -12.46
CA GLU A 94 -10.31 -3.39 -13.70
C GLU A 94 -10.73 -2.36 -14.75
N SER A 95 -11.38 -1.28 -14.30
CA SER A 95 -11.86 -0.18 -15.14
C SER A 95 -10.76 0.68 -15.77
N ILE A 96 -9.50 0.54 -15.34
CA ILE A 96 -8.37 1.31 -15.90
C ILE A 96 -8.24 0.98 -17.39
N THR A 97 -8.38 2.01 -18.23
CA THR A 97 -8.30 1.88 -19.68
C THR A 97 -6.93 2.30 -20.21
N GLN A 98 -6.65 1.92 -21.46
CA GLN A 98 -5.46 2.40 -22.17
C GLN A 98 -5.45 3.93 -22.33
N LYS A 99 -6.63 4.57 -22.38
CA LYS A 99 -6.72 6.03 -22.45
C LYS A 99 -6.21 6.66 -21.16
N ASP A 100 -6.55 6.09 -20.00
CA ASP A 100 -6.10 6.58 -18.69
C ASP A 100 -4.58 6.44 -18.54
N VAL A 101 -4.01 5.32 -19.00
CA VAL A 101 -2.56 5.14 -19.05
C VAL A 101 -1.90 6.20 -19.94
N LYS A 102 -2.46 6.46 -21.13
CA LYS A 102 -1.91 7.45 -22.07
C LYS A 102 -1.93 8.88 -21.52
N THR A 103 -2.95 9.26 -20.76
CA THR A 103 -3.09 10.63 -20.25
C THR A 103 -2.50 10.82 -18.86
N GLY A 104 -2.61 9.82 -17.99
CA GLY A 104 -2.26 9.89 -16.57
C GLY A 104 -0.89 9.31 -16.21
N LEU A 105 -0.28 8.50 -17.08
CA LEU A 105 1.02 7.85 -16.83
C LEU A 105 2.08 8.22 -17.87
N LEU A 106 1.82 8.02 -19.17
CA LEU A 106 2.84 8.22 -20.22
C LEU A 106 3.56 9.58 -20.18
N PRO A 107 2.90 10.72 -19.88
CA PRO A 107 3.59 12.02 -19.81
C PRO A 107 4.64 12.11 -18.70
N LEU A 108 4.61 11.20 -17.72
CA LEU A 108 5.53 11.16 -16.57
C LEU A 108 6.76 10.28 -16.81
N LEU A 109 6.75 9.52 -17.90
CA LEU A 109 7.77 8.52 -18.21
C LEU A 109 8.74 9.04 -19.27
N ARG A 110 9.83 8.29 -19.47
CA ARG A 110 10.79 8.62 -20.51
C ARG A 110 10.13 8.51 -21.88
N LYS A 111 10.47 9.44 -22.77
CA LYS A 111 9.94 9.45 -24.15
C LYS A 111 10.23 8.12 -24.83
N GLY A 112 9.18 7.52 -25.40
CA GLY A 112 9.27 6.26 -26.15
C GLY A 112 8.92 5.00 -25.36
N GLU A 113 8.68 5.10 -24.05
CA GLU A 113 8.12 3.97 -23.29
C GLU A 113 6.71 3.64 -23.81
N LYS A 114 6.53 2.37 -24.19
CA LYS A 114 5.23 1.81 -24.55
C LYS A 114 4.71 1.04 -23.35
N ILE A 115 3.59 1.49 -22.80
CA ILE A 115 2.94 0.83 -21.69
C ILE A 115 1.54 0.41 -22.11
N ASP A 116 1.25 -0.86 -21.94
CA ASP A 116 -0.07 -1.45 -22.15
C ASP A 116 -0.79 -1.62 -20.80
N ALA A 117 -1.99 -1.05 -20.69
CA ALA A 117 -2.86 -1.21 -19.54
C ALA A 117 -3.23 -2.68 -19.30
N ALA A 118 -3.33 -3.50 -20.36
CA ALA A 118 -3.59 -4.92 -20.23
C ALA A 118 -2.42 -5.62 -19.52
N GLU A 119 -1.19 -5.41 -19.98
CA GLU A 119 0.03 -5.98 -19.37
C GLU A 119 0.19 -5.57 -17.91
N LEU A 120 -0.02 -4.28 -17.60
CA LEU A 120 0.02 -3.79 -16.22
C LEU A 120 -0.98 -4.53 -15.33
N LYS A 121 -2.22 -4.70 -15.80
CA LYS A 121 -3.27 -5.40 -15.05
C LYS A 121 -2.98 -6.90 -14.94
N GLU A 122 -2.52 -7.55 -16.00
CA GLU A 122 -2.15 -8.97 -15.99
C GLU A 122 -1.08 -9.27 -14.93
N THR A 123 -0.13 -8.35 -14.72
CA THR A 123 0.91 -8.52 -13.69
C THR A 123 0.39 -8.25 -12.27
N VAL A 124 -0.42 -7.21 -12.08
CA VAL A 124 -0.79 -6.72 -10.73
C VAL A 124 -2.04 -7.39 -10.16
N MET A 125 -3.01 -7.72 -11.01
CA MET A 125 -4.30 -8.28 -10.57
C MET A 125 -4.18 -9.61 -9.82
N PRO A 126 -3.31 -10.57 -10.20
CA PRO A 126 -3.16 -11.82 -9.46
C PRO A 126 -2.80 -11.59 -7.98
N LEU A 127 -1.84 -10.70 -7.73
CA LEU A 127 -1.43 -10.34 -6.38
C LEU A 127 -2.57 -9.70 -5.57
N LEU A 128 -3.29 -8.76 -6.19
CA LEU A 128 -4.42 -8.11 -5.51
C LEU A 128 -5.51 -9.13 -5.16
N LYS A 129 -5.83 -10.05 -6.07
CA LYS A 129 -6.81 -11.12 -5.81
C LYS A 129 -6.37 -12.04 -4.69
N GLU A 130 -5.09 -12.42 -4.66
CA GLU A 130 -4.52 -13.20 -3.56
C GLU A 130 -4.62 -12.46 -2.21
N PHE A 131 -4.34 -11.17 -2.20
CA PHE A 131 -4.39 -10.35 -0.98
C PHE A 131 -5.82 -10.09 -0.48
N PHE A 132 -6.82 -10.15 -1.35
CA PHE A 132 -8.23 -10.04 -0.96
C PHE A 132 -8.79 -11.31 -0.31
N ILE A 133 -8.12 -12.45 -0.46
CA ILE A 133 -8.45 -13.68 0.25
C ILE A 133 -7.77 -13.61 1.62
N LEU A 134 -8.46 -13.06 2.62
CA LEU A 134 -7.87 -12.80 3.94
C LEU A 134 -7.39 -14.08 4.63
N GLU A 135 -6.20 -14.02 5.22
CA GLU A 135 -5.67 -15.06 6.09
C GLU A 135 -6.35 -15.02 7.48
N ASP A 136 -6.20 -16.08 8.27
CA ASP A 136 -6.89 -16.22 9.57
C ASP A 136 -6.65 -15.02 10.53
N ASP A 137 -5.43 -14.50 10.58
CA ASP A 137 -5.07 -13.35 11.40
C ASP A 137 -5.62 -12.03 10.84
N GLU A 138 -5.66 -11.89 9.52
CA GLU A 138 -6.22 -10.73 8.82
C GLU A 138 -7.74 -10.65 8.99
N GLU A 139 -8.45 -11.77 8.79
CA GLU A 139 -9.88 -11.85 9.01
C GLU A 139 -10.20 -11.53 10.48
N LYS A 140 -9.44 -12.12 11.41
CA LYS A 140 -9.58 -11.83 12.84
C LYS A 140 -9.36 -10.35 13.15
N PHE A 141 -8.35 -9.71 12.54
CA PHE A 141 -8.10 -8.29 12.72
C PHE A 141 -9.28 -7.44 12.20
N VAL A 142 -9.83 -7.78 11.03
CA VAL A 142 -10.99 -7.09 10.44
C VAL A 142 -12.23 -7.25 11.33
N VAL A 143 -12.52 -8.44 11.84
CA VAL A 143 -13.65 -8.70 12.77
C VAL A 143 -13.50 -7.92 14.07
N GLU A 144 -12.32 -7.94 14.71
CA GLU A 144 -12.10 -7.17 15.94
C GLU A 144 -12.30 -5.67 15.70
N LEU A 145 -11.78 -5.15 14.58
CA LEU A 145 -11.84 -3.72 14.27
C LEU A 145 -13.25 -3.25 13.91
N TYR A 146 -13.96 -3.94 13.00
CA TYR A 146 -15.23 -3.47 12.45
C TYR A 146 -16.45 -3.98 13.22
N ASP A 147 -16.42 -5.22 13.71
CA ASP A 147 -17.59 -5.84 14.33
C ASP A 147 -17.58 -5.62 15.85
N ARG A 148 -16.39 -5.63 16.46
CA ARG A 148 -16.21 -5.43 17.92
C ARG A 148 -15.69 -4.05 18.30
N LYS A 149 -15.33 -3.20 17.33
CA LYS A 149 -14.78 -1.85 17.54
C LYS A 149 -13.52 -1.84 18.42
N LYS A 150 -12.73 -2.91 18.36
CA LYS A 150 -11.48 -3.10 19.11
C LYS A 150 -10.29 -3.04 18.16
N TYR A 151 -9.41 -2.06 18.39
CA TYR A 151 -8.16 -1.99 17.66
C TYR A 151 -7.06 -2.78 18.37
N LEU A 152 -6.65 -3.89 17.76
CA LEU A 152 -5.61 -4.80 18.26
C LEU A 152 -4.56 -5.04 17.16
N PRO A 153 -3.61 -4.10 16.93
CA PRO A 153 -2.60 -4.24 15.88
C PRO A 153 -1.69 -5.47 16.04
N GLU A 154 -1.59 -6.00 17.26
CA GLU A 154 -0.84 -7.23 17.59
C GLU A 154 -1.35 -8.45 16.82
N ILE A 155 -2.64 -8.47 16.44
CA ILE A 155 -3.19 -9.57 15.65
C ILE A 155 -2.52 -9.64 14.28
N LEU A 156 -2.30 -8.48 13.65
CA LEU A 156 -1.79 -8.38 12.29
C LEU A 156 -0.26 -8.31 12.23
N PHE A 157 0.37 -7.73 13.26
CA PHE A 157 1.81 -7.44 13.25
C PHE A 157 2.59 -8.17 14.34
N GLY A 158 1.96 -8.95 15.22
CA GLY A 158 2.58 -9.52 16.41
C GLY A 158 3.83 -10.37 16.17
N GLY A 159 3.92 -11.05 15.01
CA GLY A 159 5.08 -11.84 14.60
C GLY A 159 6.23 -11.04 13.96
N LEU A 160 6.07 -9.72 13.80
CA LEU A 160 6.98 -8.85 13.06
C LEU A 160 7.62 -7.80 14.00
N ASP A 161 8.79 -7.26 13.65
CA ASP A 161 9.34 -6.07 14.36
C ASP A 161 8.62 -4.80 13.88
N TYR A 162 7.39 -4.62 14.35
CA TYR A 162 6.55 -3.47 14.01
C TYR A 162 6.70 -2.30 15.00
N ASN A 163 6.30 -1.12 14.56
CA ASN A 163 6.32 0.09 15.38
C ASN A 163 5.23 0.01 16.47
N ARG A 164 5.63 -0.06 17.75
CA ARG A 164 4.69 -0.14 18.88
C ARG A 164 3.80 1.10 19.03
N GLN A 165 4.16 2.23 18.41
CA GLN A 165 3.30 3.42 18.39
C GLN A 165 2.05 3.22 17.53
N ILE A 166 2.01 2.20 16.66
CA ILE A 166 0.87 1.92 15.79
C ILE A 166 -0.44 1.80 16.56
N LYS A 167 -0.42 1.36 17.83
CA LYS A 167 -1.60 1.31 18.72
C LYS A 167 -2.34 2.64 18.89
N TYR A 168 -1.68 3.77 18.62
CA TYR A 168 -2.26 5.12 18.65
C TYR A 168 -2.48 5.69 17.24
N HIS A 169 -2.73 4.83 16.24
CA HIS A 169 -2.89 5.29 14.87
C HIS A 169 -4.15 6.19 14.73
N PRO A 170 -3.98 7.50 14.45
CA PRO A 170 -5.08 8.47 14.54
C PRO A 170 -6.20 8.19 13.52
N GLY A 171 -5.86 7.63 12.36
CA GLY A 171 -6.84 7.21 11.36
C GLY A 171 -7.78 6.09 11.85
N ILE A 172 -7.27 5.18 12.67
CA ILE A 172 -8.04 4.06 13.21
C ILE A 172 -8.87 4.52 14.40
N GLU A 173 -8.29 5.33 15.30
CA GLU A 173 -9.03 5.91 16.43
C GLU A 173 -10.22 6.75 15.94
N TRP A 174 -10.01 7.58 14.92
CA TRP A 174 -11.08 8.33 14.31
C TRP A 174 -12.12 7.39 13.67
N LYS A 175 -11.68 6.32 13.00
CA LYS A 175 -12.58 5.34 12.39
C LYS A 175 -13.49 4.70 13.44
N ILE A 176 -12.93 4.16 14.52
CA ILE A 176 -13.68 3.50 15.59
C ILE A 176 -14.75 4.42 16.20
N LYS A 177 -14.44 5.72 16.37
CA LYS A 177 -15.40 6.70 16.88
C LYS A 177 -16.57 6.99 15.93
N ASN A 178 -16.42 6.67 14.64
CA ASN A 178 -17.40 6.97 13.58
C ASN A 178 -17.92 5.71 12.86
N LEU A 179 -17.65 4.51 13.41
CA LEU A 179 -18.19 3.23 12.94
C LEU A 179 -19.58 2.95 13.51
#